data_AF-A0A8J1YRT8-F1
#
_entry.id   AF-A0A8J1YRT8-F1
#
_cell.length_a   1.000
_cell.length_b   1.000
_cell.length_c   1.000
_cell.angle_alpha   90.00
_cell.angle_beta   90.00
_cell.angle_gamma   90.00
#
_symmetry.space_group_name_H-M   'P 1'
#
loop_
_entity.id
_entity.type
_entity.pdbx_description
1 polymer ?
#
loop_
_entity_poly.entity_id
_entity_poly.type
_entity_poly.pdbx_seq_one_letter_code
_entity_poly.pdbx_strand_id
1 'polypeptide(L)'
;MNTPRIDPKDYMFAGVTGIAGASPSSMSLTEAAVVILPQYQRTHVQTHASGLILKYTLDPTDAGGLGLRKCTWTCNSLNVKSQAASLRMGFKFEGFTRYDAVLPSGKEGARDGRPGDKEDSRGRDTWQGSILWDEWEHGVSKHVENLMARRQ
;
A
#
# COMPACT_ATOMS: atom_id res chain seq x y z
N MET A 1 19.89 -7.67 -18.77
CA MET A 1 20.61 -7.79 -17.48
C MET A 1 20.38 -9.21 -16.99
N ASN A 2 21.44 -10.00 -16.80
CA ASN A 2 21.34 -11.45 -16.59
C ASN A 2 21.35 -11.75 -15.07
N THR A 3 20.23 -11.51 -14.38
CA THR A 3 20.09 -11.94 -12.98
C THR A 3 19.98 -13.47 -13.00
N PRO A 4 20.89 -14.22 -12.36
CA PRO A 4 20.80 -15.66 -12.34
C PRO A 4 19.44 -16.07 -11.77
N ARG A 5 18.70 -16.91 -12.50
CA ARG A 5 17.45 -17.48 -11.98
C ARG A 5 17.78 -18.28 -10.73
N ILE A 6 17.25 -17.84 -9.60
CA ILE A 6 17.30 -18.60 -8.35
C ILE A 6 16.37 -19.81 -8.53
N ASP A 7 16.80 -20.98 -8.06
CA ASP A 7 15.96 -22.19 -8.06
C ASP A 7 14.72 -21.91 -7.19
N PRO A 8 13.48 -22.24 -7.62
CA PRO A 8 12.28 -21.99 -6.84
C PRO A 8 12.32 -22.52 -5.40
N LYS A 9 13.11 -23.58 -5.13
CA LYS A 9 13.30 -24.11 -3.77
C LYS A 9 14.03 -23.14 -2.84
N ASP A 10 14.82 -22.24 -3.40
CA ASP A 10 15.62 -21.24 -2.69
C ASP A 10 14.87 -19.88 -2.58
N TYR A 11 13.62 -19.82 -3.04
CA TYR A 11 12.78 -18.65 -2.86
C TYR A 11 12.41 -18.47 -1.39
N MET A 12 12.61 -17.24 -0.90
CA MET A 12 12.21 -16.86 0.44
C MET A 12 10.88 -16.11 0.41
N PHE A 13 9.96 -16.51 1.28
CA PHE A 13 8.69 -15.80 1.43
C PHE A 13 8.91 -14.44 2.09
N ALA A 14 8.79 -13.36 1.32
CA ALA A 14 9.12 -12.02 1.78
C ALA A 14 7.95 -11.24 2.37
N GLY A 15 6.72 -11.66 2.04
CA GLY A 15 5.51 -10.97 2.43
C GLY A 15 4.34 -11.28 1.50
N VAL A 16 3.24 -10.56 1.70
CA VAL A 16 2.04 -10.63 0.88
C VAL A 16 1.68 -9.24 0.42
N THR A 17 1.20 -9.16 -0.82
CA THR A 17 0.66 -7.92 -1.36
C THR A 17 -0.63 -8.23 -2.11
N GLY A 18 -1.56 -7.28 -2.16
CA GLY A 18 -2.85 -7.49 -2.80
C GLY A 18 -3.55 -6.20 -3.16
N ILE A 19 -4.54 -6.33 -4.03
CA ILE A 19 -5.45 -5.27 -4.45
C ILE A 19 -6.87 -5.68 -4.08
N ALA A 20 -7.63 -4.77 -3.47
CA ALA A 20 -9.03 -5.02 -3.08
C ALA A 20 -9.93 -3.84 -3.46
N GLY A 21 -11.23 -4.11 -3.64
CA GLY A 21 -12.22 -3.05 -3.90
C GLY A 21 -12.21 -2.47 -5.32
N ALA A 22 -11.51 -3.11 -6.28
CA ALA A 22 -11.50 -2.72 -7.69
C ALA A 22 -12.92 -2.70 -8.27
N SER A 23 -13.34 -1.53 -8.77
CA SER A 23 -14.65 -1.33 -9.39
C SER A 23 -14.50 -0.90 -10.85
N PRO A 24 -14.83 -1.79 -11.81
CA PRO A 24 -14.79 -1.45 -13.23
C PRO A 24 -15.75 -0.31 -13.61
N SER A 25 -16.93 -0.24 -12.97
CA SER A 25 -17.96 0.75 -13.32
C SER A 25 -17.58 2.17 -12.92
N SER A 26 -16.92 2.32 -11.77
CA SER A 26 -16.43 3.63 -11.31
C SER A 26 -15.02 3.92 -11.79
N MET A 27 -14.36 2.96 -12.46
CA MET A 27 -12.94 3.01 -12.83
C MET A 27 -12.06 3.44 -11.65
N SER A 28 -12.50 3.15 -10.43
CA SER A 28 -11.95 3.76 -9.23
C SER A 28 -11.88 2.76 -8.10
N LEU A 29 -11.00 3.09 -7.17
CA LEU A 29 -10.77 2.41 -5.90
C LEU A 29 -10.05 1.08 -6.08
N THR A 30 -8.82 1.06 -5.59
CA THR A 30 -8.13 -0.17 -5.25
C THR A 30 -7.38 0.12 -3.98
N GLU A 31 -7.72 -0.58 -2.91
CA GLU A 31 -6.89 -0.60 -1.71
C GLU A 31 -5.70 -1.51 -1.97
N ALA A 32 -4.51 -0.91 -2.04
CA ALA A 32 -3.27 -1.66 -2.08
C ALA A 32 -2.88 -2.09 -0.65
N ALA A 33 -2.92 -3.39 -0.38
CA ALA A 33 -2.42 -3.96 0.85
C ALA A 33 -1.00 -4.49 0.63
N VAL A 34 -0.07 -4.11 1.50
CA VAL A 34 1.32 -4.59 1.46
C VAL A 34 1.78 -4.96 2.87
N VAL A 35 2.15 -6.23 3.07
CA VAL A 35 2.70 -6.75 4.32
C VAL A 35 4.06 -7.34 4.03
N ILE A 36 5.12 -6.68 4.50
CA ILE A 36 6.51 -7.15 4.37
C ILE A 36 6.99 -7.69 5.71
N LEU A 37 7.53 -8.92 5.71
CA LEU A 37 8.03 -9.56 6.92
C LEU A 37 9.25 -8.82 7.48
N PRO A 38 9.46 -8.80 8.81
CA PRO A 38 10.47 -7.98 9.47
C PRO A 38 11.87 -8.08 8.87
N GLN A 39 12.31 -9.28 8.51
CA GLN A 39 13.64 -9.53 7.92
C GLN A 39 13.86 -8.86 6.55
N TYR A 40 12.80 -8.50 5.84
CA TYR A 40 12.86 -7.82 4.54
C TYR A 40 12.43 -6.35 4.61
N GLN A 41 12.11 -5.84 5.80
CA GLN A 41 11.81 -4.42 5.95
C GLN A 41 13.05 -3.57 5.70
N ARG A 42 12.85 -2.36 5.17
CA ARG A 42 13.93 -1.44 4.77
C ARG A 42 14.85 -1.98 3.67
N THR A 43 14.44 -3.06 3.00
CA THR A 43 15.06 -3.52 1.74
C THR A 43 14.28 -3.00 0.52
N HIS A 44 14.71 -3.38 -0.68
CA HIS A 44 14.03 -3.08 -1.94
C HIS A 44 12.63 -3.73 -2.05
N VAL A 45 12.34 -4.80 -1.31
CA VAL A 45 11.12 -5.62 -1.47
C VAL A 45 9.84 -4.79 -1.47
N GLN A 46 9.66 -3.89 -0.49
CA GLN A 46 8.44 -3.07 -0.42
C GLN A 46 8.30 -2.13 -1.63
N THR A 47 9.41 -1.51 -2.05
CA THR A 47 9.38 -0.54 -3.16
C THR A 47 9.04 -1.23 -4.47
N HIS A 48 9.60 -2.41 -4.73
CA HIS A 48 9.27 -3.19 -5.91
C HIS A 48 7.84 -3.72 -5.88
N ALA A 49 7.39 -4.28 -4.75
CA ALA A 49 6.02 -4.79 -4.61
C ALA A 49 4.99 -3.68 -4.85
N SER A 50 5.15 -2.52 -4.22
CA SER A 50 4.25 -1.37 -4.39
C SER A 50 4.35 -0.78 -5.80
N GLY A 51 5.54 -0.69 -6.38
CA GLY A 51 5.72 -0.16 -7.75
C GLY A 51 5.05 -1.04 -8.81
N LEU A 52 5.13 -2.37 -8.67
CA LEU A 52 4.44 -3.30 -9.56
C LEU A 52 2.91 -3.21 -9.43
N ILE A 53 2.38 -3.06 -8.20
CA ILE A 53 0.94 -2.83 -7.99
C ILE A 53 0.50 -1.52 -8.65
N LEU A 54 1.26 -0.44 -8.48
CA LEU A 54 0.92 0.86 -9.05
C LEU A 54 0.88 0.80 -10.57
N LYS A 55 1.91 0.21 -11.20
CA LYS A 55 1.94 -0.07 -12.64
C LYS A 55 0.72 -0.86 -13.08
N TYR A 56 0.48 -2.02 -12.46
CA TYR A 56 -0.65 -2.86 -12.82
C TYR A 56 -2.01 -2.15 -12.63
N THR A 57 -2.14 -1.29 -11.61
CA THR A 57 -3.39 -0.59 -11.31
C THR A 57 -3.65 0.58 -12.26
N LEU A 58 -2.63 1.43 -12.48
CA LEU A 58 -2.78 2.76 -13.07
C LEU A 58 -2.29 2.83 -14.52
N ASP A 59 -1.41 1.92 -14.96
CA ASP A 59 -0.98 1.92 -16.36
C ASP A 59 -2.21 1.69 -17.27
N PRO A 60 -2.25 2.37 -18.44
CA PRO A 60 -3.26 2.13 -19.45
C PRO A 60 -3.36 0.65 -19.85
N THR A 61 -4.54 0.24 -20.32
CA THR A 61 -4.81 -1.17 -20.67
C THR A 61 -3.96 -1.68 -21.84
N ASP A 62 -3.59 -0.80 -22.78
CA ASP A 62 -2.68 -1.12 -23.89
C ASP A 62 -1.21 -1.28 -23.44
N ALA A 63 -0.84 -0.71 -22.30
CA ALA A 63 0.42 -0.93 -21.61
C ALA A 63 0.40 -2.16 -20.67
N GLY A 64 -0.71 -2.88 -20.58
CA GLY A 64 -0.88 -4.09 -19.76
C GLY A 64 -1.31 -3.84 -18.31
N GLY A 65 -1.70 -2.61 -17.97
CA GLY A 65 -2.34 -2.29 -16.69
C GLY A 65 -3.87 -2.44 -16.73
N LEU A 66 -4.52 -2.08 -15.64
CA LEU A 66 -5.98 -2.09 -15.49
C LEU A 66 -6.64 -0.78 -15.95
N GLY A 67 -5.86 0.28 -16.20
CA GLY A 67 -6.37 1.60 -16.58
C GLY A 67 -7.27 2.26 -15.51
N LEU A 68 -7.13 1.87 -14.24
CA LEU A 68 -7.93 2.45 -13.16
C LEU A 68 -7.48 3.89 -12.88
N ARG A 69 -8.44 4.71 -12.44
CA ARG A 69 -8.25 6.15 -12.25
C ARG A 69 -7.71 6.54 -10.89
N LYS A 70 -7.72 5.63 -9.91
CA LYS A 70 -7.32 5.89 -8.53
C LYS A 70 -6.81 4.63 -7.83
N CYS A 71 -5.59 4.68 -7.31
CA CYS A 71 -5.05 3.70 -6.37
C CYS A 71 -5.01 4.32 -4.97
N THR A 72 -5.50 3.61 -3.96
CA THR A 72 -5.60 4.08 -2.57
C THR A 72 -4.71 3.24 -1.66
N TRP A 73 -3.98 3.90 -0.78
CA TRP A 73 -3.23 3.29 0.31
C TRP A 73 -3.92 3.64 1.62
N THR A 74 -4.23 2.61 2.41
CA THR A 74 -4.79 2.80 3.75
C THR A 74 -3.88 2.15 4.79
N CYS A 75 -3.79 2.75 5.96
CA CYS A 75 -3.12 2.13 7.10
C CYS A 75 -3.69 2.66 8.42
N ASN A 76 -3.35 2.01 9.53
CA ASN A 76 -3.67 2.57 10.84
C ASN A 76 -3.01 3.97 10.96
N SER A 77 -3.77 4.95 11.44
CA SER A 77 -3.31 6.34 11.69
C SER A 77 -2.09 6.44 12.61
N LEU A 78 -1.85 5.45 13.47
CA LEU A 78 -0.66 5.37 14.31
C LEU A 78 0.56 4.77 13.58
N ASN A 79 0.38 4.17 12.39
CA ASN A 79 1.46 3.55 11.63
C ASN A 79 2.20 4.57 10.74
N VAL A 80 2.96 5.46 11.39
CA VAL A 80 3.74 6.52 10.73
C VAL A 80 4.73 5.96 9.70
N LYS A 81 5.26 4.74 9.91
CA LYS A 81 6.18 4.10 8.96
C LYS A 81 5.49 3.72 7.65
N SER A 82 4.25 3.22 7.71
CA SER A 82 3.47 2.90 6.51
C SER A 82 3.04 4.18 5.77
N GLN A 83 2.66 5.23 6.52
CA GLN A 83 2.38 6.54 5.94
C GLN A 83 3.60 7.12 5.22
N ALA A 84 4.78 7.08 5.84
CA ALA A 84 6.01 7.55 5.20
C ALA A 84 6.36 6.72 3.95
N ALA A 85 6.08 5.41 3.96
CA ALA A 85 6.29 4.55 2.80
C ALA A 85 5.35 4.90 1.64
N SER A 86 4.06 5.15 1.90
CA SER A 86 3.11 5.56 0.86
C SER A 86 3.45 6.92 0.29
N LEU A 87 3.74 7.91 1.14
CA LEU A 87 4.16 9.25 0.71
C LEU A 87 5.42 9.19 -0.16
N ARG A 88 6.40 8.34 0.20
CA ARG A 88 7.60 8.12 -0.61
C ARG A 88 7.28 7.61 -2.01
N MET A 89 6.27 6.76 -2.16
CA MET A 89 5.84 6.22 -3.46
C MET A 89 5.04 7.23 -4.30
N GLY A 90 4.73 8.43 -3.76
CA GLY A 90 4.01 9.49 -4.48
C GLY A 90 2.53 9.60 -4.13
N PHE A 91 2.03 8.83 -3.15
CA PHE A 91 0.67 9.00 -2.65
C PHE A 91 0.51 10.37 -1.99
N LYS A 92 -0.65 11.01 -2.21
CA LYS A 92 -1.05 12.25 -1.54
C LYS A 92 -2.03 11.94 -0.42
N PHE A 93 -1.85 12.57 0.74
CA PHE A 93 -2.76 12.41 1.87
C PHE A 93 -4.15 12.97 1.54
N GLU A 94 -5.20 12.19 1.80
CA GLU A 94 -6.59 12.61 1.59
C GLU A 94 -7.34 12.84 2.91
N GLY A 95 -7.00 12.11 3.98
CA GLY A 95 -7.67 12.29 5.26
C GLY A 95 -7.59 11.10 6.20
N PHE A 96 -8.32 11.21 7.31
CA PHE A 96 -8.52 10.14 8.28
C PHE A 96 -9.98 9.69 8.32
N THR A 97 -10.20 8.37 8.27
CA THR A 97 -11.46 7.76 8.69
C THR A 97 -11.41 7.54 10.19
N ARG A 98 -12.29 8.23 10.92
CA ARG A 98 -12.39 8.10 12.38
C ARG A 98 -13.16 6.83 12.74
N TYR A 99 -12.66 6.08 13.71
CA TYR A 99 -13.30 4.88 14.25
C TYR A 99 -13.68 3.85 13.17
N ASP A 100 -12.75 3.62 12.23
CA ASP A 100 -12.92 2.72 11.09
C ASP A 100 -13.07 1.25 11.51
N ALA A 101 -12.43 0.85 12.62
CA ALA A 101 -12.56 -0.50 13.16
C ALA A 101 -12.29 -0.56 14.67
N VAL A 102 -12.77 -1.62 15.30
CA VAL A 102 -12.32 -2.05 16.65
C VAL A 102 -11.15 -3.02 16.47
N LEU A 103 -10.03 -2.75 17.15
CA LEU A 103 -8.86 -3.61 17.05
C LEU A 103 -8.98 -4.85 17.93
N PRO A 104 -8.26 -5.95 17.59
CA PRO A 104 -8.05 -7.05 18.51
C PRO A 104 -7.49 -6.58 19.85
N SER A 105 -7.85 -7.26 20.93
CA SER A 105 -7.35 -6.93 22.27
C SER A 105 -5.81 -6.92 22.31
N GLY A 106 -5.24 -5.99 23.08
CA GLY A 106 -3.79 -5.79 23.21
C GLY A 106 -3.12 -5.03 22.06
N LYS A 107 -3.88 -4.53 21.08
CA LYS A 107 -3.34 -3.65 20.03
C LYS A 107 -3.50 -2.18 20.40
N GLU A 108 -2.47 -1.40 20.10
CA GLU A 108 -2.54 0.06 20.19
C GLU A 108 -3.53 0.63 19.16
N GLY A 109 -4.39 1.53 19.61
CA GLY A 109 -5.36 2.23 18.78
C GLY A 109 -5.47 3.69 19.18
N ALA A 110 -5.94 4.51 18.24
CA ALA A 110 -6.03 5.96 18.40
C ALA A 110 -7.14 6.40 19.37
N ARG A 111 -8.01 5.46 19.79
CA ARG A 111 -9.19 5.75 20.62
C ARG A 111 -9.36 4.72 21.71
N ASP A 112 -9.93 5.15 22.83
CA ASP A 112 -10.31 4.27 23.93
C ASP A 112 -11.41 3.28 23.54
N GLY A 113 -11.45 2.16 24.25
CA GLY A 113 -12.56 1.22 24.18
C GLY A 113 -13.82 1.80 24.83
N ARG A 114 -14.97 1.19 24.55
CA ARG A 114 -16.25 1.65 25.12
C ARG A 114 -16.45 1.00 26.50
N PRO A 115 -16.74 1.79 27.55
CA PRO A 115 -17.02 1.22 28.86
C PRO A 115 -18.15 0.19 28.81
N GLY A 116 -17.92 -1.00 29.37
CA GLY A 116 -18.88 -2.10 29.38
C GLY A 116 -19.09 -2.84 28.05
N ASP A 117 -18.40 -2.46 26.97
CA ASP A 117 -18.47 -3.12 25.65
C ASP A 117 -17.11 -3.09 24.95
N LYS A 118 -16.41 -4.22 24.96
CA LYS A 118 -15.04 -4.35 24.42
C LYS A 118 -14.10 -3.25 24.94
N GLU A 119 -14.17 -3.01 26.24
CA GLU A 119 -13.43 -1.94 26.93
C GLU A 119 -11.90 -2.04 26.73
N ASP A 120 -11.39 -3.27 26.67
CA ASP A 120 -9.97 -3.56 26.42
C ASP A 120 -9.55 -3.41 24.94
N SER A 121 -10.51 -3.28 24.02
CA SER A 121 -10.24 -3.14 22.59
C SER A 121 -10.20 -1.68 22.18
N ARG A 122 -9.07 -1.27 21.60
CA ARG A 122 -8.87 0.11 21.13
C ARG A 122 -9.53 0.35 19.77
N GLY A 123 -9.98 1.58 19.54
CA GLY A 123 -10.50 2.00 18.24
C GLY A 123 -9.37 2.37 17.26
N ARG A 124 -9.53 1.97 15.99
CA ARG A 124 -8.63 2.33 14.88
C ARG A 124 -9.19 3.55 14.15
N ASP A 125 -8.35 4.57 14.00
CA ASP A 125 -8.50 5.53 12.91
C ASP A 125 -7.63 5.08 11.73
N THR A 126 -8.12 5.26 10.51
CA THR A 126 -7.43 4.87 9.28
C THR A 126 -6.94 6.11 8.54
N TRP A 127 -5.63 6.18 8.30
CA TRP A 127 -5.02 7.13 7.37
C TRP A 127 -5.27 6.69 5.94
N GLN A 128 -5.60 7.62 5.06
CA GLN A 128 -5.81 7.36 3.64
C GLN A 128 -5.03 8.35 2.77
N GLY A 129 -4.49 7.83 1.67
CA GLY A 129 -3.93 8.63 0.59
C GLY A 129 -4.06 7.92 -0.75
N SER A 130 -3.92 8.66 -1.84
CA SER A 130 -4.10 8.12 -3.18
C SER A 130 -3.12 8.66 -4.20
N ILE A 131 -3.04 7.95 -5.33
CA ILE A 131 -2.48 8.41 -6.60
C ILE A 131 -3.60 8.33 -7.64
N LEU A 132 -3.79 9.41 -8.39
CA LEU A 132 -4.72 9.47 -9.51
C LEU A 132 -4.00 9.16 -10.84
N TRP A 133 -4.74 8.71 -11.85
CA TRP A 133 -4.16 8.34 -13.15
C TRP A 133 -3.40 9.49 -13.84
N ASP A 134 -3.90 10.72 -13.72
CA ASP A 134 -3.27 11.89 -14.30
C ASP A 134 -1.97 12.22 -13.55
N GLU A 135 -1.94 12.07 -12.23
CA GLU A 135 -0.71 12.23 -11.44
C GLU A 135 0.33 11.15 -11.80
N TRP A 136 -0.15 9.93 -12.05
CA TRP A 136 0.65 8.81 -12.51
C TRP A 136 1.34 9.12 -13.84
N GLU A 137 0.58 9.57 -14.84
CA GLU A 137 1.10 9.91 -16.17
C GLU A 137 1.97 11.19 -16.14
N HIS A 138 1.63 12.17 -15.30
CA HIS A 138 2.38 13.42 -15.18
C HIS A 138 3.58 13.36 -14.21
N GLY A 139 4.10 12.16 -13.95
CA GLY A 139 5.46 11.99 -13.41
C GLY A 139 5.59 11.11 -12.18
N VAL A 140 4.48 10.71 -11.52
CA VAL A 140 4.57 9.76 -10.40
C VAL A 140 5.07 8.39 -10.88
N SER A 141 4.67 7.94 -12.08
CA SER A 141 5.19 6.73 -12.72
C SER A 141 6.72 6.73 -12.81
N LYS A 142 7.30 7.77 -13.41
CA LYS A 142 8.74 7.97 -13.54
C LYS A 142 9.45 8.05 -12.18
N HIS A 143 8.84 8.70 -11.19
CA HIS A 143 9.36 8.74 -9.83
C HIS A 143 9.44 7.34 -9.22
N VAL A 144 8.37 6.54 -9.33
CA VAL A 144 8.34 5.16 -8.84
C VAL A 144 9.34 4.28 -9.58
N GLU A 145 9.49 4.43 -10.88
CA GLU A 145 10.52 3.73 -11.66
C GLU A 145 11.92 4.07 -11.17
N ASN A 146 12.21 5.34 -10.91
CA ASN A 146 13.49 5.76 -10.34
C ASN A 146 13.73 5.14 -8.97
N LEU A 147 12.69 5.00 -8.12
CA LEU A 147 12.81 4.31 -6.84
C LEU A 147 13.15 2.83 -7.01
N MET A 148 12.49 2.14 -7.96
CA MET A 148 12.73 0.73 -8.27
C MET A 148 14.09 0.50 -8.94
N ALA A 149 14.64 1.49 -9.65
CA ALA A 149 15.93 1.40 -10.31
C ALA A 149 17.13 1.58 -9.35
N ARG A 150 16.90 2.04 -8.11
CA ARG A 150 17.97 2.21 -7.12
C ARG A 150 18.57 0.85 -6.78
N ARG A 151 19.85 0.67 -7.07
CA ARG A 151 20.62 -0.46 -6.53
C ARG A 151 20.86 -0.22 -5.04
N GLN A 152 20.43 -1.17 -4.21
CA GLN A 152 20.87 -1.29 -2.81
C GLN A 152 22.14 -2.13 -2.75
#